data_AF-A0A0L7K4G9-F1
#
_entry.id   AF-A0A0L7K4G9-F1
#
_cell.length_a   1.000
_cell.length_b   1.000
_cell.length_c   1.000
_cell.angle_alpha   90.00
_cell.angle_beta   90.00
_cell.angle_gamma   90.00
#
_symmetry.space_group_name_H-M   'P 1'
#
loop_
_entity.id
_entity.type
_entity.pdbx_description
1 polymer ?
#
loop_
_entity_poly.entity_id
_entity_poly.type
_entity_poly.pdbx_seq_one_letter_code
_entity_poly.pdbx_strand_id
1 'polypeptide(L)'
;MMDGSSTRRGMPCWYRLPNVGLGAINDSILIHCSIYETLQANFSKTPLCVDISDYSMFTIDRYYSIVKHKTSYYTFKLPVSLGYLLANNADKNTHKKVEEVCLDLGKLFQIQDDYLDCYGDESVTGKIGTDIQEGKCSWLAVNALKHCDETQRATFVENYANKDPANVDNIKRLYEELRIPDLYKNEERIVYEGILQK
;
A
#
# COMPACT_ATOMS: atom_id res chain seq x y z
N MET A 1 9.12 10.65 12.65
CA MET A 1 9.20 11.73 13.67
C MET A 1 8.13 11.50 14.73
N MET A 2 6.85 11.41 14.35
CA MET A 2 5.74 11.10 15.27
C MET A 2 5.88 9.73 15.96
N ASP A 3 6.54 8.78 15.29
CA ASP A 3 6.83 7.42 15.75
C ASP A 3 8.19 7.28 16.45
N GLY A 4 8.97 8.35 16.56
CA GLY A 4 10.31 8.30 17.17
C GLY A 4 11.38 7.51 16.38
N SER A 5 11.06 6.96 15.21
CA SER A 5 11.93 6.06 14.43
C SER A 5 13.34 6.61 14.18
N SER A 6 14.36 5.78 14.43
CA SER A 6 15.78 6.13 14.27
C SER A 6 16.27 5.95 12.82
N THR A 7 15.84 4.89 12.14
CA THR A 7 16.32 4.52 10.80
C THR A 7 15.19 4.24 9.81
N ARG A 8 15.44 4.49 8.52
CA ARG A 8 14.57 4.15 7.39
C ARG A 8 15.45 3.83 6.19
N ARG A 9 15.22 2.68 5.53
CA ARG A 9 16.00 2.22 4.37
C ARG A 9 17.51 2.10 4.65
N GLY A 10 17.87 1.55 5.82
CA GLY A 10 19.27 1.38 6.26
C GLY A 10 20.00 2.68 6.62
N MET A 11 19.34 3.84 6.50
CA MET A 11 19.91 5.16 6.78
C MET A 11 19.18 5.82 7.96
N PRO A 12 19.78 6.83 8.62
CA PRO A 12 19.07 7.64 9.59
C PRO A 12 17.81 8.27 8.99
N CYS A 13 16.71 8.30 9.76
CA CYS A 13 15.50 9.01 9.34
C CYS A 13 15.81 10.47 8.98
N TRP A 14 15.11 11.04 8.00
CA TRP A 14 15.35 12.41 7.49
C TRP A 14 15.51 13.47 8.61
N TYR A 15 14.60 13.45 9.60
CA TYR A 15 14.62 14.38 10.73
C TYR A 15 15.78 14.18 11.73
N ARG A 16 16.54 13.08 11.61
CA ARG A 16 17.72 12.76 12.44
C ARG A 16 19.02 13.24 11.80
N LEU A 17 18.98 13.80 10.58
CA LEU A 17 20.18 14.35 9.95
C LEU A 17 20.60 15.67 10.61
N PRO A 18 21.92 15.94 10.78
CA PRO A 18 22.43 17.08 11.54
C PRO A 18 21.93 18.45 11.04
N ASN A 19 21.68 18.57 9.73
CA ASN A 19 21.29 19.82 9.08
C ASN A 19 19.78 19.94 8.82
N VAL A 20 18.98 18.95 9.23
CA VAL A 20 17.55 18.90 8.96
C VAL A 20 16.77 19.12 10.25
N GLY A 21 16.97 18.24 11.25
CA GLY A 21 16.28 18.33 12.53
C GLY A 21 14.76 18.51 12.40
N LEU A 22 14.22 19.53 13.06
CA LEU A 22 12.79 19.88 13.01
C LEU A 22 12.36 20.49 11.65
N GLY A 23 13.30 20.92 10.81
CA GLY A 23 13.03 21.37 9.43
C GLY A 23 12.35 20.29 8.57
N ALA A 24 12.53 19.00 8.93
CA ALA A 24 11.81 17.89 8.34
C ALA A 24 10.28 18.03 8.40
N ILE A 25 9.74 18.78 9.37
CA ILE A 25 8.30 19.07 9.44
C ILE A 25 7.90 19.93 8.24
N ASN A 26 8.62 21.02 7.98
CA ASN A 26 8.37 21.89 6.85
C ASN A 26 8.56 21.15 5.52
N ASP A 27 9.59 20.32 5.40
CA ASP A 27 9.83 19.50 4.20
C ASP A 27 8.68 18.50 3.96
N SER A 28 8.17 17.88 5.03
CA SER A 28 7.02 16.97 4.92
C SER A 28 5.74 17.69 4.49
N ILE A 29 5.55 18.93 4.93
CA ILE A 29 4.45 19.79 4.50
C ILE A 29 4.63 20.19 3.02
N LEU A 30 5.83 20.55 2.59
CA LEU A 30 6.11 20.89 1.19
C LEU A 30 5.86 19.70 0.26
N ILE A 31 6.30 18.50 0.64
CA ILE A 31 6.01 17.27 -0.10
C ILE A 31 4.49 17.02 -0.12
N HIS A 32 3.82 17.13 1.03
CA HIS A 32 2.37 16.96 1.13
C HIS A 32 1.59 17.99 0.28
N CYS A 33 1.97 19.27 0.31
CA CYS A 33 1.39 20.33 -0.49
C CYS A 33 1.61 20.09 -1.99
N SER A 34 2.80 19.67 -2.41
CA SER A 34 3.06 19.35 -3.82
C SER A 34 2.21 18.18 -4.33
N ILE A 35 1.99 17.17 -3.46
CA ILE A 35 1.11 16.03 -3.75
C ILE A 35 -0.35 16.51 -3.78
N TYR A 36 -0.77 17.34 -2.83
CA TYR A 36 -2.14 17.82 -2.72
C TYR A 36 -2.51 18.80 -3.84
N GLU A 37 -1.61 19.69 -4.25
CA GLU A 37 -1.75 20.55 -5.43
C GLU A 37 -1.87 19.70 -6.70
N THR A 38 -1.05 18.64 -6.82
CA THR A 38 -1.14 17.68 -7.92
C THR A 38 -2.49 16.95 -7.90
N LEU A 39 -3.00 16.56 -6.73
CA LEU A 39 -4.28 15.88 -6.59
C LEU A 39 -5.47 16.82 -6.82
N GLN A 40 -5.45 18.08 -6.34
CA GLN A 40 -6.49 19.06 -6.59
C GLN A 40 -6.57 19.48 -8.06
N ALA A 41 -5.41 19.68 -8.70
CA ALA A 41 -5.33 20.03 -10.11
C ALA A 41 -5.89 18.92 -11.02
N ASN A 42 -5.84 17.66 -10.58
CA ASN A 42 -6.21 16.50 -11.40
C ASN A 42 -7.50 15.77 -10.95
N PHE A 43 -7.99 15.95 -9.71
CA PHE A 43 -9.04 15.10 -9.11
C PHE A 43 -10.01 15.84 -8.17
N SER A 44 -10.32 17.12 -8.42
CA SER A 44 -11.10 18.02 -7.54
C SER A 44 -12.61 17.71 -7.37
N LYS A 45 -13.01 16.43 -7.24
CA LYS A 45 -14.38 16.02 -6.86
C LYS A 45 -14.42 14.73 -6.03
N THR A 46 -14.03 14.78 -4.75
CA THR A 46 -14.52 13.78 -3.77
C THR A 46 -14.47 14.34 -2.34
N PRO A 47 -15.56 14.30 -1.55
CA PRO A 47 -15.56 14.78 -0.18
C PRO A 47 -14.90 13.79 0.79
N LEU A 48 -14.14 14.32 1.75
CA LEU A 48 -13.42 13.59 2.78
C LEU A 48 -14.15 13.74 4.13
N CYS A 49 -14.96 12.76 4.49
CA CYS A 49 -15.34 12.45 5.87
C CYS A 49 -15.74 10.97 5.87
N VAL A 50 -14.88 10.11 6.41
CA VAL A 50 -15.14 8.67 6.50
C VAL A 50 -15.22 8.36 7.99
N ASP A 51 -16.37 7.86 8.42
CA ASP A 51 -16.52 7.24 9.72
C ASP A 51 -15.54 6.06 9.83
N ILE A 52 -14.68 6.08 10.85
CA ILE A 52 -13.61 5.09 11.07
C ILE A 52 -14.21 3.68 11.28
N SER A 53 -15.52 3.59 11.52
CA SER A 53 -16.28 2.37 11.76
C SER A 53 -16.87 1.74 10.49
N ASP A 54 -16.85 2.45 9.34
CA ASP A 54 -17.48 1.98 8.10
C ASP A 54 -16.46 1.40 7.11
N TYR A 55 -16.31 0.08 7.14
CA TYR A 55 -15.50 -0.68 6.19
C TYR A 55 -16.20 -0.93 4.84
N SER A 56 -17.33 -0.28 4.53
CA SER A 56 -18.02 -0.39 3.23
C SER A 56 -17.11 -0.04 2.04
N MET A 57 -16.11 0.80 2.27
CA MET A 57 -15.12 1.22 1.27
C MET A 57 -13.94 0.24 1.10
N PHE A 58 -13.86 -0.84 1.88
CA PHE A 58 -12.81 -1.85 1.77
C PHE A 58 -13.16 -2.85 0.67
N THR A 59 -13.20 -2.35 -0.56
CA THR A 59 -13.46 -3.13 -1.76
C THR A 59 -12.18 -3.36 -2.55
N ILE A 60 -12.14 -4.44 -3.33
CA ILE A 60 -10.98 -4.77 -4.16
C ILE A 60 -10.70 -3.71 -5.22
N ASP A 61 -11.76 -3.10 -5.77
CA ASP A 61 -11.64 -2.02 -6.75
C ASP A 61 -11.02 -0.76 -6.13
N ARG A 62 -11.43 -0.41 -4.90
CA ARG A 62 -10.84 0.70 -4.17
C ARG A 62 -9.39 0.41 -3.82
N TYR A 63 -9.08 -0.80 -3.36
CA TYR A 63 -7.70 -1.23 -3.13
C TYR A 63 -6.84 -1.06 -4.39
N TYR A 64 -7.26 -1.59 -5.54
CA TYR A 64 -6.49 -1.44 -6.78
C TYR A 64 -6.38 0.00 -7.26
N SER A 65 -7.38 0.84 -7.02
CA SER A 65 -7.28 2.28 -7.28
C SER A 65 -6.22 2.94 -6.40
N ILE A 66 -6.16 2.59 -5.11
CA ILE A 66 -5.11 3.06 -4.19
C ILE A 66 -3.74 2.59 -4.69
N VAL A 67 -3.57 1.29 -4.96
CA VAL A 67 -2.31 0.70 -5.41
C VAL A 67 -1.79 1.38 -6.69
N LYS A 68 -2.68 1.58 -7.66
CA LYS A 68 -2.35 2.23 -8.95
C LYS A 68 -1.71 3.59 -8.74
N HIS A 69 -2.29 4.42 -7.88
CA HIS A 69 -1.85 5.81 -7.67
C HIS A 69 -0.75 5.94 -6.62
N LYS A 70 -0.85 5.19 -5.53
CA LYS A 70 0.10 5.20 -4.42
C LYS A 70 1.43 4.56 -4.82
N THR A 71 1.41 3.54 -5.68
CA THR A 71 2.57 2.66 -5.87
C THR A 71 2.92 2.46 -7.35
N SER A 72 1.99 2.03 -8.20
CA SER A 72 2.32 1.63 -9.57
C SER A 72 2.91 2.77 -10.43
N TYR A 73 2.33 3.97 -10.36
CA TYR A 73 2.79 5.10 -11.18
C TYR A 73 4.20 5.54 -10.85
N TYR A 74 4.50 5.83 -9.59
CA TYR A 74 5.81 6.38 -9.22
C TYR A 74 6.90 5.31 -9.16
N THR A 75 6.57 4.09 -8.72
CA THR A 75 7.56 3.02 -8.47
C THR A 75 8.00 2.36 -9.77
N PHE A 76 7.07 2.11 -10.68
CA PHE A 76 7.32 1.33 -11.89
C PHE A 76 7.17 2.17 -13.16
N LYS A 77 6.00 2.79 -13.37
CA LYS A 77 5.72 3.46 -14.64
C LYS A 77 6.68 4.62 -14.91
N LEU A 78 6.87 5.52 -13.95
CA LEU A 78 7.67 6.72 -14.12
C LEU A 78 9.13 6.43 -14.49
N PRO A 79 9.90 5.61 -13.72
CA PRO A 79 11.30 5.34 -14.05
C PRO A 79 11.44 4.63 -15.41
N VAL A 80 10.56 3.68 -15.72
CA VAL A 80 10.59 2.97 -17.01
C VAL A 80 10.25 3.90 -18.17
N SER A 81 9.22 4.74 -18.02
CA SER A 81 8.82 5.71 -19.04
C SER A 81 9.91 6.75 -19.29
N LEU A 82 10.62 7.19 -18.24
CA LEU A 82 11.74 8.10 -18.37
C LEU A 82 12.90 7.45 -19.15
N GLY A 83 13.26 6.21 -18.83
CA GLY A 83 14.28 5.47 -19.57
C GLY A 83 13.90 5.27 -21.04
N TYR A 84 12.64 4.95 -21.31
CA TYR A 84 12.10 4.81 -22.66
C TYR A 84 12.18 6.12 -23.46
N LEU A 85 11.82 7.26 -22.83
CA LEU A 85 11.92 8.59 -23.43
C LEU A 85 13.37 8.97 -23.75
N LEU A 86 14.30 8.73 -22.83
CA LEU A 86 15.72 9.04 -23.00
C LEU A 86 16.39 8.18 -24.10
N ALA A 87 15.87 6.97 -24.34
CA ALA A 87 16.32 6.10 -25.43
C ALA A 87 15.82 6.56 -26.81
N ASN A 88 15.04 7.65 -26.89
CA ASN A 88 14.41 8.17 -28.11
C ASN A 88 13.54 7.14 -28.86
N ASN A 89 13.05 6.13 -28.14
CA ASN A 89 12.05 5.19 -28.63
C ASN A 89 10.69 5.74 -28.26
N ALA A 90 9.95 6.29 -29.23
CA ALA A 90 8.68 6.99 -29.00
C ALA A 90 7.47 6.26 -29.61
N ASP A 91 7.56 4.93 -29.81
CA ASP A 91 6.42 4.16 -30.30
C ASP A 91 5.30 4.10 -29.26
N LYS A 92 4.10 4.55 -29.65
CA LYS A 92 2.92 4.66 -28.77
C LYS A 92 2.38 3.28 -28.35
N ASN A 93 2.48 2.27 -29.22
CA ASN A 93 1.99 0.94 -28.91
C ASN A 93 2.86 0.28 -27.84
N THR A 94 4.17 0.43 -27.95
CA THR A 94 5.15 0.01 -26.95
C THR A 94 4.94 0.74 -25.64
N HIS A 95 4.70 2.06 -25.67
CA HIS A 95 4.39 2.82 -24.44
C HIS A 95 3.18 2.27 -23.69
N LYS A 96 2.09 1.95 -24.41
CA LYS A 96 0.89 1.39 -23.79
C LYS A 96 1.14 0.01 -23.16
N LYS A 97 1.84 -0.89 -23.88
CA LYS A 97 2.20 -2.22 -23.35
C LYS A 97 3.09 -2.11 -22.11
N VAL A 98 4.09 -1.24 -22.16
CA VAL A 98 4.99 -0.98 -21.04
C VAL A 98 4.24 -0.41 -19.84
N GLU A 99 3.30 0.52 -20.07
CA GLU A 99 2.44 1.05 -19.01
C GLU A 99 1.61 -0.07 -18.37
N GLU A 100 0.97 -0.92 -19.16
CA GLU A 100 0.18 -2.06 -18.65
C GLU A 100 1.02 -3.02 -17.79
N VAL A 101 2.23 -3.37 -18.24
CA VAL A 101 3.17 -4.20 -17.46
C VAL A 101 3.60 -3.49 -16.17
N CYS A 102 3.93 -2.20 -16.22
CA CYS A 102 4.32 -1.43 -15.04
C CYS A 102 3.19 -1.33 -14.00
N LEU A 103 1.94 -1.19 -14.47
CA LEU A 103 0.79 -1.13 -13.58
C LEU A 103 0.58 -2.46 -12.85
N ASP A 104 0.72 -3.59 -13.54
CA ASP A 104 0.61 -4.93 -12.95
C ASP A 104 1.79 -5.26 -12.02
N LEU A 105 3.01 -4.84 -12.37
CA LEU A 105 4.15 -4.93 -11.46
C LEU A 105 3.90 -4.16 -10.16
N GLY A 106 3.32 -2.96 -10.25
CA GLY A 106 2.92 -2.20 -9.06
C GLY A 106 1.81 -2.87 -8.26
N LYS A 107 0.86 -3.54 -8.93
CA LYS A 107 -0.14 -4.39 -8.28
C LYS A 107 0.52 -5.51 -7.50
N LEU A 108 1.38 -6.31 -8.15
CA LEU A 108 2.10 -7.41 -7.53
C LEU A 108 2.92 -6.94 -6.33
N PHE A 109 3.70 -5.89 -6.52
CA PHE A 109 4.57 -5.32 -5.48
C PHE A 109 3.79 -4.87 -4.25
N GLN A 110 2.66 -4.18 -4.42
CA GLN A 110 1.89 -3.73 -3.25
C GLN A 110 1.18 -4.89 -2.54
N ILE A 111 0.69 -5.90 -3.27
CA ILE A 111 0.11 -7.11 -2.64
C ILE A 111 1.18 -7.83 -1.78
N GLN A 112 2.42 -7.90 -2.27
CA GLN A 112 3.56 -8.44 -1.51
C GLN A 112 3.91 -7.56 -0.30
N ASP A 113 3.98 -6.24 -0.45
CA ASP A 113 4.26 -5.30 0.66
C ASP A 113 3.21 -5.43 1.76
N ASP A 114 1.92 -5.49 1.43
CA ASP A 114 0.83 -5.65 2.39
C ASP A 114 0.90 -7.02 3.11
N TYR A 115 1.24 -8.10 2.39
CA TYR A 115 1.42 -9.42 3.00
C TYR A 115 2.61 -9.42 3.96
N LEU A 116 3.75 -8.88 3.53
CA LEU A 116 4.96 -8.78 4.35
C LEU A 116 4.81 -7.81 5.51
N ASP A 117 3.93 -6.81 5.43
CA ASP A 117 3.62 -5.95 6.57
C ASP A 117 2.99 -6.77 7.72
N CYS A 118 2.15 -7.76 7.41
CA CYS A 118 1.52 -8.60 8.44
C CYS A 118 2.37 -9.81 8.87
N TYR A 119 2.98 -10.50 7.90
CA TYR A 119 3.62 -11.81 8.05
C TYR A 119 5.14 -11.81 7.87
N GLY A 120 5.72 -10.70 7.43
CA GLY A 120 7.15 -10.61 7.18
C GLY A 120 7.96 -10.58 8.48
N ASP A 121 9.12 -11.22 8.46
CA ASP A 121 10.09 -11.15 9.54
C ASP A 121 10.73 -9.75 9.57
N GLU A 122 10.63 -9.06 10.71
CA GLU A 122 11.18 -7.71 10.92
C GLU A 122 12.69 -7.61 10.61
N SER A 123 13.44 -8.70 10.82
CA SER A 123 14.87 -8.76 10.51
C SER A 123 15.16 -8.72 9.01
N VAL A 124 14.20 -9.13 8.18
CA VAL A 124 14.29 -9.14 6.71
C VAL A 124 13.62 -7.90 6.12
N THR A 125 12.42 -7.56 6.59
CA THR A 125 11.65 -6.41 6.07
C THR A 125 12.22 -5.07 6.54
N GLY A 126 12.96 -5.07 7.67
CA GLY A 126 13.51 -3.87 8.30
C GLY A 126 12.44 -2.92 8.87
N LYS A 127 11.19 -3.38 9.00
CA LYS A 127 10.08 -2.62 9.58
C LYS A 127 9.12 -3.52 10.36
N ILE A 128 8.54 -2.95 11.41
CA ILE A 128 7.39 -3.53 12.12
C ILE A 128 6.14 -3.23 11.29
N GLY A 129 5.27 -4.23 11.14
CA GLY A 129 3.96 -4.11 10.52
C GLY A 129 3.03 -3.15 11.26
N THR A 130 2.32 -2.31 10.51
CA THR A 130 1.43 -1.28 11.08
C THR A 130 0.06 -1.21 10.42
N ASP A 131 -0.18 -1.97 9.35
CA ASP A 131 -1.39 -1.82 8.54
C ASP A 131 -2.68 -2.10 9.31
N ILE A 132 -2.67 -3.08 10.22
CA ILE A 132 -3.82 -3.44 11.06
C ILE A 132 -4.11 -2.30 12.06
N GLN A 133 -3.08 -1.82 12.76
CA GLN A 133 -3.19 -0.81 13.80
C GLN A 133 -3.65 0.55 13.25
N GLU A 134 -3.20 0.87 12.03
CA GLU A 134 -3.53 2.12 11.34
C GLU A 134 -4.83 2.02 10.51
N GLY A 135 -5.51 0.86 10.53
CA GLY A 135 -6.78 0.68 9.85
C GLY A 135 -6.67 0.81 8.33
N LYS A 136 -5.56 0.36 7.74
CA LYS A 136 -5.34 0.52 6.30
C LYS A 136 -6.22 -0.42 5.50
N CYS A 137 -6.68 0.08 4.35
CA CYS A 137 -7.31 -0.72 3.30
C CYS A 137 -6.23 -1.52 2.56
N SER A 138 -5.71 -2.55 3.24
CA SER A 138 -4.70 -3.48 2.71
C SER A 138 -5.37 -4.61 1.93
N TRP A 139 -4.59 -5.32 1.11
CA TRP A 139 -5.07 -6.49 0.38
C TRP A 139 -5.64 -7.55 1.34
N LEU A 140 -4.99 -7.75 2.49
CA LEU A 140 -5.41 -8.70 3.53
C LEU A 140 -6.78 -8.31 4.10
N ALA A 141 -6.98 -7.05 4.45
CA ALA A 141 -8.22 -6.55 5.03
C ALA A 141 -9.41 -6.68 4.07
N VAL A 142 -9.22 -6.28 2.82
CA VAL A 142 -10.25 -6.37 1.78
C VAL A 142 -10.64 -7.83 1.54
N ASN A 143 -9.67 -8.74 1.48
CA ASN A 143 -9.97 -10.16 1.28
C ASN A 143 -10.59 -10.80 2.52
N ALA A 144 -10.18 -10.41 3.74
CA ALA A 144 -10.83 -10.89 4.95
C ALA A 144 -12.31 -10.48 5.02
N LEU A 145 -12.61 -9.19 4.79
CA LEU A 145 -13.98 -8.67 4.78
C LEU A 145 -14.86 -9.27 3.66
N LYS A 146 -14.25 -9.73 2.56
CA LYS A 146 -14.95 -10.41 1.47
C LYS A 146 -15.33 -11.85 1.82
N HIS A 147 -14.57 -12.52 2.68
CA HIS A 147 -14.73 -13.95 2.98
C HIS A 147 -15.28 -14.23 4.39
N CYS A 148 -15.38 -13.22 5.26
CA CYS A 148 -15.92 -13.38 6.60
C CYS A 148 -17.43 -13.63 6.59
N ASP A 149 -17.89 -14.49 7.50
CA ASP A 149 -19.29 -14.53 7.92
C ASP A 149 -19.64 -13.35 8.86
N GLU A 150 -20.89 -13.27 9.33
CA GLU A 150 -21.35 -12.19 10.20
C GLU A 150 -20.60 -12.11 11.54
N THR A 151 -20.23 -13.26 12.12
CA THR A 151 -19.53 -13.32 13.41
C THR A 151 -18.09 -12.88 13.24
N GLN A 152 -17.41 -13.42 12.23
CA GLN A 152 -16.06 -13.04 11.84
C GLN A 152 -15.97 -11.56 11.45
N ARG A 153 -17.00 -11.04 10.78
CA ARG A 153 -17.09 -9.61 10.46
C ARG A 153 -17.20 -8.76 11.71
N ALA A 154 -17.99 -9.17 12.71
CA ALA A 154 -18.07 -8.46 13.98
C ALA A 154 -16.71 -8.44 14.70
N THR A 155 -16.01 -9.57 14.72
CA THR A 155 -14.63 -9.66 15.24
C THR A 155 -13.69 -8.71 14.48
N PHE A 156 -13.75 -8.68 13.15
CA PHE A 156 -12.94 -7.75 12.36
C PHE A 156 -13.21 -6.30 12.76
N VAL A 157 -14.49 -5.89 12.81
CA VAL A 157 -14.89 -4.51 13.13
C VAL A 157 -14.44 -4.08 14.51
N GLU A 158 -14.51 -4.97 15.51
CA GLU A 158 -14.12 -4.68 16.89
C GLU A 158 -12.60 -4.54 17.07
N ASN A 159 -11.80 -5.28 16.29
CA ASN A 159 -10.37 -5.44 16.53
C ASN A 159 -9.49 -4.67 15.53
N TYR A 160 -9.97 -4.39 14.32
CA TYR A 160 -9.19 -3.71 13.29
C TYR A 160 -9.08 -2.20 13.57
N ALA A 161 -8.02 -1.54 13.06
CA ALA A 161 -7.70 -0.13 13.36
C ALA A 161 -7.46 0.17 14.86
N ASN A 162 -6.96 -0.82 15.59
CA ASN A 162 -6.69 -0.72 17.03
C ASN A 162 -5.20 -0.97 17.32
N LYS A 163 -4.64 -0.15 18.21
CA LYS A 163 -3.21 -0.19 18.58
C LYS A 163 -2.88 -1.21 19.67
N ASP A 164 -3.89 -1.77 20.33
CA ASP A 164 -3.69 -2.83 21.32
C ASP A 164 -3.16 -4.10 20.63
N PRO A 165 -2.01 -4.64 21.05
CA PRO A 165 -1.45 -5.87 20.50
C PRO A 165 -2.43 -7.05 20.50
N ALA A 166 -3.29 -7.18 21.51
CA ALA A 166 -4.26 -8.26 21.57
C ALA A 166 -5.28 -8.20 20.43
N ASN A 167 -5.68 -7.00 20.03
CA ASN A 167 -6.60 -6.79 18.90
C ASN A 167 -5.90 -7.08 17.56
N VAL A 168 -4.62 -6.72 17.44
CA VAL A 168 -3.81 -7.09 16.27
C VAL A 168 -3.70 -8.61 16.14
N ASP A 169 -3.43 -9.31 17.23
CA ASP A 169 -3.35 -10.78 17.25
C ASP A 169 -4.70 -11.43 16.94
N ASN A 170 -5.82 -10.84 17.36
CA ASN A 170 -7.16 -11.30 16.98
C ASN A 170 -7.38 -11.21 15.47
N ILE A 171 -6.98 -10.11 14.83
CA ILE A 171 -7.05 -9.96 13.37
C ILE A 171 -6.13 -10.96 12.66
N LYS A 172 -4.91 -11.16 13.15
CA LYS A 172 -3.99 -12.16 12.58
C LYS A 172 -4.57 -13.57 12.66
N ARG A 173 -5.16 -13.96 13.79
CA ARG A 173 -5.87 -15.25 13.93
C ARG A 173 -7.03 -15.36 12.97
N LEU A 174 -7.84 -14.31 12.83
CA LEU A 174 -8.93 -14.28 11.87
C LEU A 174 -8.43 -14.45 10.42
N TYR A 175 -7.28 -13.86 10.06
CA TYR A 175 -6.68 -14.08 8.74
C TYR A 175 -6.23 -15.52 8.51
N GLU A 176 -5.72 -16.20 9.54
CA GLU A 176 -5.39 -17.63 9.46
C GLU A 176 -6.65 -18.49 9.30
N GLU A 177 -7.71 -18.21 10.06
CA GLU A 177 -9.00 -18.92 9.97
C GLU A 177 -9.64 -18.78 8.57
N LEU A 178 -9.56 -17.58 8.00
CA LEU A 178 -10.03 -17.29 6.64
C LEU A 178 -9.09 -17.77 5.54
N ARG A 179 -7.94 -18.37 5.91
CA ARG A 179 -6.90 -18.85 4.98
C ARG A 179 -6.42 -17.76 4.02
N ILE A 180 -6.32 -16.52 4.50
CA ILE A 180 -5.83 -15.38 3.72
C ILE A 180 -4.41 -15.63 3.16
N PRO A 181 -3.48 -16.29 3.88
CA PRO A 181 -2.18 -16.63 3.30
C PRO A 181 -2.25 -17.53 2.06
N ASP A 182 -3.20 -18.47 2.01
CA ASP A 182 -3.40 -19.35 0.85
C ASP A 182 -3.97 -18.55 -0.34
N LEU A 183 -4.94 -17.67 -0.07
CA LEU A 183 -5.49 -16.76 -1.08
C LEU A 183 -4.42 -15.83 -1.65
N TYR A 184 -3.53 -15.30 -0.80
CA TYR A 184 -2.42 -14.45 -1.22
C TYR A 184 -1.49 -15.19 -2.18
N LYS A 185 -1.04 -16.40 -1.82
CA LYS A 185 -0.15 -17.21 -2.69
C LYS A 185 -0.77 -17.46 -4.06
N ASN A 186 -2.09 -17.71 -4.10
CA ASN A 186 -2.77 -17.93 -5.36
C ASN A 186 -2.90 -16.64 -6.19
N GLU A 187 -3.28 -15.50 -5.58
CA GLU A 187 -3.36 -14.21 -6.27
C GLU A 187 -1.98 -13.76 -6.76
N GLU A 188 -0.94 -13.88 -5.94
CA GLU A 188 0.45 -13.57 -6.30
C GLU A 188 0.86 -14.34 -7.56
N ARG A 189 0.61 -15.66 -7.58
CA ARG A 189 0.90 -16.52 -8.73
C ARG A 189 0.11 -16.10 -9.97
N ILE A 190 -1.19 -15.84 -9.84
CA ILE A 190 -2.04 -15.41 -10.97
C ILE A 190 -1.53 -14.10 -11.56
N VAL A 191 -1.20 -13.12 -10.72
CA VAL A 191 -0.69 -11.82 -11.17
C VAL A 191 0.67 -11.99 -11.82
N TYR A 192 1.56 -12.78 -11.23
CA TYR A 192 2.88 -13.07 -11.79
C TYR A 192 2.79 -13.75 -13.17
N GLU A 193 2.01 -14.82 -13.30
CA GLU A 193 1.79 -15.51 -14.57
C GLU A 193 1.16 -14.59 -15.62
N GLY A 194 0.22 -13.73 -15.20
CA GLY A 194 -0.41 -12.74 -16.07
C GLY A 194 0.56 -11.70 -16.62
N ILE A 195 1.56 -11.29 -15.83
CA ILE A 195 2.62 -10.37 -16.27
C ILE A 195 3.52 -11.04 -17.31
N LEU A 196 3.88 -12.32 -17.11
CA LEU A 196 4.77 -13.05 -18.03
C LEU A 196 4.16 -13.32 -19.42
N GLN A 197 2.84 -13.22 -19.56
CA GLN A 197 2.13 -13.46 -20.82
C GLN A 197 1.99 -12.21 -21.70
N LYS A 198 2.47 -11.03 -21.25
CA LYS A 198 2.37 -9.75 -21.97
C LYS A 198 3.61 -9.45 -22.81
#